data_AF-A0A1D8TR17-F1
#
_entry.id   AF-A0A1D8TR17-F1
#
_cell.length_a   1.000
_cell.length_b   1.000
_cell.length_c   1.000
_cell.angle_alpha   90.00
_cell.angle_beta   90.00
_cell.angle_gamma   90.00
#
_symmetry.space_group_name_H-M   'P 1'
#
loop_
_entity.id
_entity.type
_entity.pdbx_description
1 polymer ?
#
loop_
_entity_poly.entity_id
_entity_poly.type
_entity_poly.pdbx_seq_one_letter_code
_entity_poly.pdbx_strand_id
1 'polypeptide(L)'
;MLEQKRNRRTVKSNIKNQIKLICQLFCLVAKVIFSSRSIRFSLLCTIFIWTVWLTAIGPSRALSNLCANWEFAFTMVFGSMVAGATSMGGGAVAFPALTKWLHVSPPDAKLFSLAIQSIGMSAASFTIVAMKTPVEWKLIRWVSLGGIPGIFMGTAFLAPLLPPEVIKISFTMMVSSFALILIHLNLTKTERKFTIEHWGKREKFLSIVVGLMGGMISGLVGSGMDVFAYSVMVLLFGLCEKISTPTSVILMAINAITGFLIHNFILGDFVTPVSNYWLAAVPVVVVGAPTGAILCSLMKRQMVVWILISLIVIELLTSLLLIPLTTSVVSAGFFALILFTSFYYLMYRTKLRRA
;
A
#
# COMPACT_ATOMS: atom_id res chain seq x y z
N MET A 1 5.71 -1.20 55.35
CA MET A 1 4.41 -1.23 54.65
C MET A 1 3.92 0.13 54.13
N LEU A 2 4.14 1.24 54.84
CA LEU A 2 3.68 2.59 54.42
C LEU A 2 4.44 3.16 53.21
N GLU A 3 5.72 2.83 53.07
CA GLU A 3 6.58 3.33 51.99
C GLU A 3 6.27 2.71 50.61
N GLN A 4 5.96 1.40 50.57
CA GLN A 4 5.49 0.72 49.35
C GLN A 4 4.12 1.23 48.88
N LYS A 5 3.22 1.64 49.80
CA LYS A 5 1.93 2.25 49.45
C LYS A 5 2.11 3.66 48.88
N ARG A 6 3.08 4.43 49.35
CA ARG A 6 3.41 5.77 48.83
C ARG A 6 4.00 5.70 47.42
N ASN A 7 4.90 4.75 47.17
CA ASN A 7 5.56 4.58 45.87
C ASN A 7 4.61 4.06 44.77
N ARG A 8 3.62 3.21 45.12
CA ARG A 8 2.57 2.78 44.18
C ARG A 8 1.59 3.92 43.81
N ARG A 9 1.35 4.87 44.71
CA ARG A 9 0.49 6.04 44.44
C ARG A 9 1.16 7.05 43.50
N THR A 10 2.47 7.30 43.65
CA THR A 10 3.25 8.16 42.75
C THR A 10 3.37 7.58 41.34
N VAL A 11 3.61 6.26 41.19
CA VAL A 11 3.66 5.61 39.87
C VAL A 11 2.30 5.63 39.17
N LYS A 12 1.19 5.35 39.89
CA LYS A 12 -0.16 5.46 39.32
C LYS A 12 -0.50 6.89 38.91
N SER A 13 -0.07 7.90 39.67
CA SER A 13 -0.25 9.31 39.35
C SER A 13 0.49 9.71 38.06
N ASN A 14 1.74 9.27 37.91
CA ASN A 14 2.55 9.54 36.72
C ASN A 14 2.01 8.88 35.46
N ILE A 15 1.53 7.64 35.54
CA ILE A 15 0.89 6.94 34.41
C ILE A 15 -0.42 7.63 34.03
N LYS A 16 -1.24 8.04 35.01
CA LYS A 16 -2.50 8.74 34.75
C LYS A 16 -2.26 10.10 34.08
N ASN A 17 -1.22 10.84 34.49
CA ASN A 17 -0.82 12.10 33.86
C ASN A 17 -0.23 11.90 32.44
N GLN A 18 0.57 10.86 32.21
CA GLN A 18 1.05 10.47 30.87
C GLN A 18 -0.10 10.12 29.93
N ILE A 19 -1.06 9.31 30.38
CA ILE A 19 -2.27 8.96 29.61
C ILE A 19 -3.11 10.21 29.32
N LYS A 20 -3.26 11.12 30.29
CA LYS A 20 -4.01 12.37 30.11
C LYS A 20 -3.33 13.30 29.11
N LEU A 21 -2.00 13.38 29.13
CA LEU A 21 -1.21 14.14 28.17
C LEU A 21 -1.30 13.56 26.75
N ILE A 22 -1.24 12.23 26.61
CA ILE A 22 -1.44 11.52 25.34
C ILE A 22 -2.86 11.75 24.81
N CYS A 23 -3.86 11.69 25.68
CA CYS A 23 -5.27 11.89 25.31
C CYS A 23 -5.56 13.35 24.94
N GLN A 24 -4.96 14.33 25.64
CA GLN A 24 -5.03 15.75 25.28
C GLN A 24 -4.29 16.04 23.97
N LEU A 25 -3.13 15.43 23.73
CA LEU A 25 -2.41 15.56 22.47
C LEU A 25 -3.22 14.95 21.33
N PHE A 26 -3.84 13.79 21.54
CA PHE A 26 -4.72 13.13 20.57
C PHE A 26 -5.97 13.97 20.28
N CYS A 27 -6.56 14.60 21.30
CA CYS A 27 -7.72 15.47 21.16
C CYS A 27 -7.37 16.80 20.47
N LEU A 28 -6.21 17.38 20.76
CA LEU A 28 -5.71 18.61 20.11
C LEU A 28 -5.35 18.34 18.64
N VAL A 29 -4.67 17.22 18.38
CA VAL A 29 -4.34 16.74 17.04
C VAL A 29 -5.62 16.42 16.28
N ALA A 30 -6.58 15.72 16.88
CA ALA A 30 -7.91 15.50 16.29
C ALA A 30 -8.62 16.84 15.98
N LYS A 31 -8.60 17.82 16.88
CA LYS A 31 -9.26 19.13 16.68
C LYS A 31 -8.62 19.94 15.55
N VAL A 32 -7.30 19.86 15.38
CA VAL A 32 -6.58 20.49 14.26
C VAL A 32 -6.79 19.74 12.94
N ILE A 33 -6.85 18.40 13.00
CA ILE A 33 -7.18 17.50 11.89
C ILE A 33 -8.60 17.80 11.36
N PHE A 34 -9.60 17.85 12.26
CA PHE A 34 -11.01 18.06 11.95
C PHE A 34 -11.39 19.49 11.51
N SER A 35 -10.50 20.47 11.72
CA SER A 35 -10.71 21.86 11.26
C SER A 35 -10.17 22.13 9.84
N SER A 36 -9.45 21.17 9.23
CA SER A 36 -8.72 21.43 7.99
C SER A 36 -9.57 21.25 6.71
N ARG A 37 -9.30 22.11 5.71
CA ARG A 37 -9.88 22.07 4.35
C ARG A 37 -9.75 20.68 3.69
N SER A 38 -8.76 19.89 4.09
CA SER A 38 -8.46 18.57 3.53
C SER A 38 -9.48 17.50 3.94
N ILE A 39 -10.00 17.54 5.17
CA ILE A 39 -11.05 16.59 5.61
C ILE A 39 -12.36 16.90 4.93
N ARG A 40 -12.67 18.19 4.75
CA ARG A 40 -13.84 18.59 3.97
C ARG A 40 -13.77 18.02 2.55
N PHE A 41 -12.60 18.07 1.92
CA PHE A 41 -12.40 17.49 0.59
C PHE A 41 -12.55 15.96 0.60
N SER A 42 -11.93 15.28 1.56
CA SER A 42 -12.08 13.82 1.71
C SER A 42 -13.54 13.43 1.93
N LEU A 43 -14.29 14.16 2.77
CA LEU A 43 -15.71 13.93 3.01
C LEU A 43 -16.54 14.17 1.75
N LEU A 44 -16.24 15.19 0.96
CA LEU A 44 -16.91 15.43 -0.32
C LEU A 44 -16.65 14.27 -1.30
N CYS A 45 -15.42 13.77 -1.40
CA CYS A 45 -15.11 12.58 -2.19
C CYS A 45 -15.88 11.34 -1.70
N THR A 46 -15.96 11.14 -0.37
CA THR A 46 -16.74 10.04 0.23
C THR A 46 -18.22 10.15 -0.12
N ILE A 47 -18.82 11.32 0.09
CA ILE A 47 -20.24 11.56 -0.21
C ILE A 47 -20.50 11.32 -1.70
N PHE A 48 -19.65 11.84 -2.58
CA PHE A 48 -19.78 11.64 -4.02
C PHE A 48 -19.75 10.14 -4.38
N ILE A 49 -18.78 9.38 -3.87
CA ILE A 49 -18.67 7.94 -4.15
C ILE A 49 -19.85 7.17 -3.56
N TRP A 50 -20.33 7.51 -2.36
CA TRP A 50 -21.53 6.89 -1.79
C TRP A 50 -22.78 7.21 -2.60
N THR A 51 -22.95 8.44 -3.09
CA THR A 51 -24.05 8.81 -3.96
C THR A 51 -24.00 8.03 -5.27
N VAL A 52 -22.83 7.93 -5.92
CA VAL A 52 -22.66 7.15 -7.15
C VAL A 52 -22.92 5.67 -6.88
N TRP A 53 -22.43 5.12 -5.77
CA TRP A 53 -22.62 3.71 -5.40
C TRP A 53 -24.10 3.37 -5.14
N LEU A 54 -24.80 4.21 -4.37
CA LEU A 54 -26.23 4.03 -4.10
C LEU A 54 -27.11 4.21 -5.34
N THR A 55 -26.78 5.17 -6.21
CA THR A 55 -27.57 5.46 -7.41
C THR A 55 -27.34 4.43 -8.51
N ALA A 56 -26.10 3.96 -8.70
CA ALA A 56 -25.77 2.99 -9.74
C ALA A 56 -26.37 1.59 -9.49
N ILE A 57 -26.40 1.14 -8.22
CA ILE A 57 -26.85 -0.22 -7.85
C ILE A 57 -28.32 -0.23 -7.42
N GLY A 58 -28.81 0.89 -6.89
CA GLY A 58 -30.08 1.01 -6.20
C GLY A 58 -29.91 0.76 -4.68
N PRO A 59 -30.48 1.61 -3.80
CA PRO A 59 -30.21 1.55 -2.36
C PRO A 59 -30.47 0.19 -1.70
N SER A 60 -31.59 -0.47 -2.06
CA SER A 60 -31.96 -1.77 -1.49
C SER A 60 -30.93 -2.86 -1.84
N ARG A 61 -30.50 -2.91 -3.11
CA ARG A 61 -29.52 -3.88 -3.60
C ARG A 61 -28.11 -3.60 -3.06
N ALA A 62 -27.73 -2.33 -2.98
CA ALA A 62 -26.45 -1.92 -2.41
C ALA A 62 -26.34 -2.35 -0.94
N LEU A 63 -27.36 -2.06 -0.14
CA LEU A 63 -27.41 -2.44 1.27
C LEU A 63 -27.50 -3.97 1.44
N SER A 64 -28.31 -4.67 0.65
CA SER A 64 -28.38 -6.13 0.74
C SER A 64 -27.05 -6.78 0.37
N ASN A 65 -26.35 -6.28 -0.66
CA ASN A 65 -25.03 -6.79 -1.05
C ASN A 65 -23.97 -6.52 0.01
N LEU A 66 -24.02 -5.35 0.65
CA LEU A 66 -23.16 -5.00 1.78
C LEU A 66 -23.39 -5.93 2.98
N CYS A 67 -24.65 -6.21 3.32
CA CYS A 67 -24.99 -7.14 4.41
C CYS A 67 -24.58 -8.58 4.08
N ALA A 68 -24.74 -9.01 2.82
CA ALA A 68 -24.39 -10.36 2.39
C ALA A 68 -22.87 -10.62 2.35
N ASN A 69 -22.05 -9.57 2.17
CA ASN A 69 -20.59 -9.67 2.04
C ASN A 69 -19.87 -8.75 3.04
N TRP A 70 -20.42 -8.61 4.24
CA TRP A 70 -19.95 -7.65 5.25
C TRP A 70 -18.51 -7.95 5.70
N GLU A 71 -18.05 -9.20 5.59
CA GLU A 71 -16.70 -9.61 5.97
C GLU A 71 -15.63 -8.94 5.09
N PHE A 72 -15.93 -8.73 3.81
CA PHE A 72 -15.05 -8.02 2.88
C PHE A 72 -14.96 -6.54 3.25
N ALA A 73 -16.11 -5.91 3.55
CA ALA A 73 -16.17 -4.54 4.00
C ALA A 73 -15.40 -4.34 5.31
N PHE A 74 -15.60 -5.25 6.28
CA PHE A 74 -14.93 -5.23 7.58
C PHE A 74 -13.41 -5.39 7.45
N THR A 75 -12.96 -6.37 6.68
CA THR A 75 -11.52 -6.58 6.39
C THR A 75 -10.91 -5.30 5.79
N MET A 76 -11.65 -4.65 4.89
CA MET A 76 -11.20 -3.46 4.20
C MET A 76 -11.27 -2.16 5.03
N VAL A 77 -11.91 -2.13 6.20
CA VAL A 77 -11.76 -1.03 7.18
C VAL A 77 -10.28 -0.86 7.52
N PHE A 78 -9.64 -1.95 7.92
CA PHE A 78 -8.23 -1.96 8.31
C PHE A 78 -7.32 -1.99 7.09
N GLY A 79 -7.65 -2.84 6.11
CA GLY A 79 -6.87 -2.99 4.88
C GLY A 79 -6.66 -1.66 4.16
N SER A 80 -7.74 -0.89 3.95
CA SER A 80 -7.62 0.40 3.24
C SER A 80 -6.89 1.47 4.05
N MET A 81 -7.07 1.53 5.37
CA MET A 81 -6.32 2.46 6.22
C MET A 81 -4.82 2.19 6.18
N VAL A 82 -4.41 0.92 6.26
CA VAL A 82 -3.00 0.54 6.11
C VAL A 82 -2.50 0.83 4.69
N ALA A 83 -3.34 0.59 3.68
CA ALA A 83 -3.04 0.88 2.28
C ALA A 83 -2.69 2.35 2.05
N GLY A 84 -3.52 3.27 2.54
CA GLY A 84 -3.29 4.70 2.39
C GLY A 84 -2.12 5.22 3.23
N ALA A 85 -1.78 4.53 4.33
CA ALA A 85 -0.71 4.93 5.23
C ALA A 85 0.68 4.44 4.79
N THR A 86 0.77 3.44 3.89
CA THR A 86 2.00 2.72 3.60
C THR A 86 2.19 2.47 2.10
N SER A 87 3.39 2.04 1.70
CA SER A 87 3.75 1.77 0.30
C SER A 87 3.57 0.30 -0.10
N MET A 88 2.83 -0.50 0.67
CA MET A 88 2.58 -1.93 0.39
C MET A 88 1.16 -2.21 -0.09
N GLY A 89 0.33 -1.18 -0.16
CA GLY A 89 -1.08 -1.29 -0.47
C GLY A 89 -1.89 -1.98 0.63
N GLY A 90 -3.16 -2.24 0.33
CA GLY A 90 -4.04 -2.95 1.26
C GLY A 90 -3.80 -4.45 1.28
N GLY A 91 -3.09 -4.98 0.28
CA GLY A 91 -2.83 -6.40 0.07
C GLY A 91 -2.17 -7.07 1.26
N ALA A 92 -1.22 -6.42 1.94
CA ALA A 92 -0.50 -7.00 3.09
C ALA A 92 -1.41 -7.40 4.26
N VAL A 93 -2.56 -6.74 4.39
CA VAL A 93 -3.57 -7.04 5.42
C VAL A 93 -4.75 -7.78 4.82
N ALA A 94 -5.22 -7.33 3.66
CA ALA A 94 -6.40 -7.87 3.01
C ALA A 94 -6.17 -9.27 2.48
N PHE A 95 -5.00 -9.58 1.92
CA PHE A 95 -4.78 -10.84 1.21
C PHE A 95 -4.76 -12.05 2.13
N PRO A 96 -4.03 -12.07 3.27
CA PRO A 96 -4.16 -13.16 4.25
C PRO A 96 -5.59 -13.35 4.74
N ALA A 97 -6.33 -12.25 4.99
CA ALA A 97 -7.71 -12.30 5.40
C ALA A 97 -8.62 -12.90 4.30
N LEU A 98 -8.47 -12.44 3.05
CA LEU A 98 -9.24 -12.91 1.90
C LEU A 98 -8.99 -14.40 1.62
N THR A 99 -7.73 -14.82 1.57
CA THR A 99 -7.40 -16.20 1.17
C THR A 99 -7.57 -17.21 2.30
N LYS A 100 -7.33 -16.80 3.57
CA LYS A 100 -7.39 -17.73 4.72
C LYS A 100 -8.74 -17.71 5.41
N TRP A 101 -9.28 -16.53 5.70
CA TRP A 101 -10.53 -16.43 6.45
C TRP A 101 -11.74 -16.51 5.54
N LEU A 102 -11.67 -15.86 4.37
CA LEU A 102 -12.78 -15.79 3.42
C LEU A 102 -12.67 -16.80 2.28
N HIS A 103 -11.61 -17.62 2.27
CA HIS A 103 -11.39 -18.72 1.31
C HIS A 103 -11.51 -18.27 -0.16
N VAL A 104 -11.14 -17.02 -0.45
CA VAL A 104 -11.14 -16.45 -1.79
C VAL A 104 -9.94 -16.99 -2.56
N SER A 105 -10.16 -17.38 -3.82
CA SER A 105 -9.08 -17.87 -4.68
C SER A 105 -8.02 -16.79 -4.90
N PRO A 106 -6.71 -17.13 -5.06
CA PRO A 106 -5.69 -16.13 -5.35
C PRO A 106 -5.96 -15.27 -6.59
N PRO A 107 -6.48 -15.82 -7.72
CA PRO A 107 -6.89 -15.01 -8.87
C PRO A 107 -8.00 -14.00 -8.54
N ASP A 108 -9.03 -14.41 -7.80
CA ASP A 108 -10.13 -13.53 -7.40
C ASP A 108 -9.67 -12.43 -6.44
N ALA A 109 -8.79 -12.79 -5.50
CA ALA A 109 -8.21 -11.84 -4.56
C ALA A 109 -7.35 -10.79 -5.27
N LYS A 110 -6.63 -11.18 -6.34
CA LYS A 110 -5.91 -10.24 -7.22
C LYS A 110 -6.86 -9.27 -7.91
N LEU A 111 -7.93 -9.77 -8.53
CA LEU A 111 -8.94 -8.96 -9.22
C LEU A 111 -9.60 -7.98 -8.24
N PHE A 112 -10.02 -8.48 -7.07
CA PHE A 112 -10.54 -7.67 -5.98
C PHE A 112 -9.55 -6.58 -5.55
N SER A 113 -8.27 -6.93 -5.39
CA SER A 113 -7.22 -6.00 -4.96
C SER A 113 -7.01 -4.84 -5.94
N LEU A 114 -6.98 -5.11 -7.26
CA LEU A 114 -6.88 -4.05 -8.28
C LEU A 114 -8.13 -3.17 -8.27
N ALA A 115 -9.32 -3.79 -8.27
CA ALA A 115 -10.58 -3.07 -8.28
C ALA A 115 -10.74 -2.17 -7.05
N ILE A 116 -10.44 -2.69 -5.86
CA ILE A 116 -10.64 -1.94 -4.61
C ILE A 116 -9.61 -0.82 -4.44
N GLN A 117 -8.37 -1.04 -4.91
CA GLN A 117 -7.35 0.00 -4.91
C GLN A 117 -7.64 1.12 -5.92
N SER A 118 -8.30 0.82 -7.05
CA SER A 118 -8.73 1.86 -8.00
C SER A 118 -9.64 2.90 -7.34
N ILE A 119 -10.41 2.52 -6.31
CA ILE A 119 -11.25 3.43 -5.51
C ILE A 119 -10.45 4.00 -4.34
N GLY A 120 -9.87 3.13 -3.50
CA GLY A 120 -9.21 3.54 -2.26
C GLY A 120 -7.99 4.41 -2.48
N MET A 121 -7.07 3.98 -3.33
CA MET A 121 -5.85 4.74 -3.60
C MET A 121 -6.13 6.03 -4.34
N SER A 122 -7.17 6.07 -5.18
CA SER A 122 -7.62 7.32 -5.81
C SER A 122 -8.15 8.30 -4.77
N ALA A 123 -9.01 7.85 -3.86
CA ALA A 123 -9.49 8.68 -2.75
C ALA A 123 -8.33 9.17 -1.86
N ALA A 124 -7.38 8.30 -1.53
CA ALA A 124 -6.18 8.68 -0.79
C ALA A 124 -5.32 9.69 -1.56
N SER A 125 -5.14 9.51 -2.87
CA SER A 125 -4.39 10.42 -3.76
C SER A 125 -5.00 11.81 -3.79
N PHE A 126 -6.32 11.90 -3.92
CA PHE A 126 -7.04 13.17 -3.83
C PHE A 126 -6.79 13.87 -2.49
N THR A 127 -6.83 13.13 -1.38
CA THR A 127 -6.54 13.67 -0.04
C THR A 127 -5.09 14.09 0.11
N ILE A 128 -4.12 13.33 -0.41
CA ILE A 128 -2.69 13.68 -0.43
C ILE A 128 -2.47 15.02 -1.13
N VAL A 129 -3.09 15.20 -2.30
CA VAL A 129 -3.03 16.44 -3.08
C VAL A 129 -3.72 17.60 -2.35
N ALA A 130 -4.90 17.36 -1.78
CA ALA A 130 -5.65 18.38 -1.03
C ALA A 130 -4.89 18.84 0.22
N MET A 131 -4.18 17.93 0.90
CA MET A 131 -3.28 18.24 2.02
C MET A 131 -2.00 18.95 1.59
N LYS A 132 -1.72 19.08 0.29
CA LYS A 132 -0.44 19.55 -0.26
C LYS A 132 0.75 18.78 0.31
N THR A 133 0.57 17.47 0.53
CA THR A 133 1.67 16.61 0.97
C THR A 133 2.72 16.56 -0.16
N PRO A 134 4.02 16.72 0.14
CA PRO A 134 5.05 16.73 -0.90
C PRO A 134 5.13 15.37 -1.59
N VAL A 135 5.13 15.40 -2.93
CA VAL A 135 5.21 14.23 -3.82
C VAL A 135 6.09 14.54 -5.03
N GLU A 136 6.69 13.50 -5.62
CA GLU A 136 7.55 13.63 -6.80
C GLU A 136 6.78 13.49 -8.11
N TRP A 137 6.14 14.58 -8.55
CA TRP A 137 5.31 14.62 -9.77
C TRP A 137 6.04 14.18 -11.05
N LYS A 138 7.33 14.52 -11.16
CA LYS A 138 8.13 14.10 -12.32
C LYS A 138 8.22 12.57 -12.35
N LEU A 139 8.51 11.95 -11.22
CA LEU A 139 8.56 10.49 -11.11
C LEU A 139 7.20 9.88 -11.43
N ILE A 140 6.11 10.44 -10.87
CA ILE A 140 4.74 9.96 -11.12
C ILE A 140 4.47 9.86 -12.62
N ARG A 141 4.73 10.93 -13.37
CA ARG A 141 4.49 10.96 -14.82
C ARG A 141 5.23 9.86 -15.57
N TRP A 142 6.54 9.70 -15.34
CA TRP A 142 7.36 8.78 -16.14
C TRP A 142 7.21 7.32 -15.70
N VAL A 143 6.98 7.06 -14.42
CA VAL A 143 6.67 5.72 -13.92
C VAL A 143 5.28 5.28 -14.37
N SER A 144 4.26 6.15 -14.35
CA SER A 144 2.93 5.79 -14.88
C SER A 144 2.96 5.48 -16.38
N LEU A 145 3.76 6.19 -17.17
CA LEU A 145 3.93 5.89 -18.60
C LEU A 145 4.47 4.47 -18.86
N GLY A 146 5.39 3.98 -18.03
CA GLY A 146 5.84 2.59 -18.09
C GLY A 146 4.84 1.61 -17.46
N GLY A 147 4.12 2.04 -16.42
CA GLY A 147 3.17 1.22 -15.67
C GLY A 147 2.02 0.69 -16.50
N ILE A 148 1.46 1.52 -17.38
CA ILE A 148 0.33 1.15 -18.25
C ILE A 148 0.64 -0.07 -19.13
N PRO A 149 1.70 -0.08 -19.97
CA PRO A 149 2.05 -1.28 -20.72
C PRO A 149 2.54 -2.41 -19.79
N GLY A 150 3.18 -2.07 -18.67
CA GLY A 150 3.65 -3.06 -17.70
C GLY A 150 2.53 -3.91 -17.12
N ILE A 151 1.44 -3.29 -16.65
CA ILE A 151 0.31 -4.03 -16.07
C ILE A 151 -0.40 -4.86 -17.11
N PHE A 152 -0.55 -4.36 -18.35
CA PHE A 152 -1.08 -5.14 -19.44
C PHE A 152 -0.21 -6.38 -19.72
N MET A 153 1.12 -6.22 -19.77
CA MET A 153 2.03 -7.35 -19.98
C MET A 153 1.96 -8.37 -18.84
N GLY A 154 1.97 -7.90 -17.59
CA GLY A 154 1.86 -8.75 -16.41
C GLY A 154 0.58 -9.56 -16.40
N THR A 155 -0.56 -8.92 -16.68
CA THR A 155 -1.87 -9.58 -16.66
C THR A 155 -2.10 -10.48 -17.88
N ALA A 156 -1.86 -9.98 -19.10
CA ALA A 156 -2.26 -10.68 -20.32
C ALA A 156 -1.27 -11.79 -20.74
N PHE A 157 0.04 -11.59 -20.48
CA PHE A 157 1.06 -12.53 -20.96
C PHE A 157 1.71 -13.35 -19.85
N LEU A 158 2.06 -12.75 -18.70
CA LEU A 158 2.77 -13.48 -17.65
C LEU A 158 1.85 -14.24 -16.69
N ALA A 159 0.72 -13.66 -16.29
CA ALA A 159 -0.18 -14.27 -15.32
C ALA A 159 -0.69 -15.67 -15.75
N PRO A 160 -1.03 -15.93 -17.03
CA PRO A 160 -1.46 -17.27 -17.46
C PRO A 160 -0.34 -18.32 -17.46
N LEU A 161 0.93 -17.90 -17.48
CA LEU A 161 2.09 -18.80 -17.61
C LEU A 161 2.67 -19.25 -16.27
N LEU A 162 2.36 -18.54 -15.19
CA LEU A 162 3.00 -18.74 -13.90
C LEU A 162 1.99 -19.24 -12.85
N PRO A 163 2.34 -20.27 -12.07
CA PRO A 163 1.50 -20.71 -10.95
C PRO A 163 1.28 -19.58 -9.92
N PRO A 164 0.06 -19.40 -9.38
CA PRO A 164 -0.25 -18.35 -8.41
C PRO A 164 0.65 -18.39 -7.16
N GLU A 165 1.02 -19.59 -6.71
CA GLU A 165 1.89 -19.80 -5.55
C GLU A 165 3.30 -19.28 -5.79
N VAL A 166 3.81 -19.50 -7.01
CA VAL A 166 5.13 -19.01 -7.47
C VAL A 166 5.12 -17.48 -7.55
N ILE A 167 4.08 -16.90 -8.15
CA ILE A 167 3.92 -15.44 -8.21
C ILE A 167 3.94 -14.84 -6.80
N LYS A 168 3.13 -15.40 -5.89
CA LYS A 168 2.97 -14.90 -4.53
C LYS A 168 4.28 -14.99 -3.74
N ILE A 169 4.94 -16.15 -3.73
CA ILE A 169 6.20 -16.29 -2.98
C ILE A 169 7.30 -15.39 -3.54
N SER A 170 7.40 -15.24 -4.87
CA SER A 170 8.39 -14.35 -5.48
C SER A 170 8.16 -12.89 -5.12
N PHE A 171 6.90 -12.44 -5.06
CA PHE A 171 6.53 -11.12 -4.56
C PHE A 171 6.93 -10.93 -3.08
N THR A 172 6.59 -11.90 -2.23
CA THR A 172 6.95 -11.86 -0.80
C THR A 172 8.46 -11.79 -0.61
N MET A 173 9.24 -12.54 -1.38
CA MET A 173 10.70 -12.51 -1.33
C MET A 173 11.26 -11.17 -1.83
N MET A 174 10.70 -10.60 -2.89
CA MET A 174 11.05 -9.25 -3.36
C MET A 174 10.86 -8.20 -2.25
N VAL A 175 9.68 -8.17 -1.63
CA VAL A 175 9.39 -7.18 -0.58
C VAL A 175 10.24 -7.42 0.67
N SER A 176 10.51 -8.69 1.02
CA SER A 176 11.40 -9.07 2.13
C SER A 176 12.84 -8.62 1.88
N SER A 177 13.37 -8.82 0.68
CA SER A 177 14.69 -8.30 0.28
C SER A 177 14.77 -6.78 0.44
N PHE A 178 13.70 -6.06 0.10
CA PHE A 178 13.66 -4.62 0.29
C PHE A 178 13.72 -4.24 1.78
N ALA A 179 12.98 -4.93 2.66
CA ALA A 179 13.00 -4.68 4.10
C ALA A 179 14.41 -4.82 4.68
N LEU A 180 15.16 -5.86 4.29
CA LEU A 180 16.53 -6.09 4.76
C LEU A 180 17.44 -4.89 4.48
N ILE A 181 17.42 -4.39 3.24
CA ILE A 181 18.23 -3.23 2.84
C ILE A 181 17.70 -1.94 3.47
N LEU A 182 16.38 -1.79 3.63
CA LEU A 182 15.77 -0.62 4.26
C LEU A 182 16.15 -0.50 5.75
N ILE A 183 16.22 -1.62 6.48
CA ILE A 183 16.71 -1.67 7.87
C ILE A 183 18.15 -1.18 7.91
N HIS A 184 19.03 -1.75 7.07
CA HIS A 184 20.43 -1.35 7.01
C HIS A 184 20.62 0.14 6.68
N LEU A 185 19.84 0.66 5.73
CA LEU A 185 19.85 2.07 5.34
C LEU A 185 19.38 3.01 6.47
N ASN A 186 18.50 2.56 7.37
CA ASN A 186 18.03 3.38 8.49
C ASN A 186 18.94 3.30 9.72
N LEU A 187 19.75 2.25 9.84
CA LEU A 187 20.80 2.14 10.87
C LEU A 187 22.01 3.03 10.55
N THR A 188 22.35 3.22 9.27
CA THR A 188 23.54 3.95 8.80
C THR A 188 23.42 5.48 8.78
N LYS A 189 22.33 6.06 9.31
CA LYS A 189 22.07 7.52 9.41
C LYS A 189 22.37 8.33 8.13
N THR A 190 22.17 7.75 6.94
CA THR A 190 22.39 8.47 5.68
C THR A 190 21.40 9.62 5.50
N GLU A 191 21.87 10.77 5.03
CA GLU A 191 21.00 11.89 4.67
C GLU A 191 19.92 11.49 3.64
N ARG A 192 18.77 12.17 3.75
CA ARG A 192 17.60 11.93 2.91
C ARG A 192 17.32 13.16 2.06
N LYS A 193 17.17 12.95 0.76
CA LYS A 193 16.80 14.01 -0.17
C LYS A 193 15.28 14.22 -0.14
N PHE A 194 14.85 15.47 -0.28
CA PHE A 194 13.44 15.82 -0.41
C PHE A 194 13.00 16.00 -1.86
N THR A 195 13.95 16.10 -2.79
CA THR A 195 13.68 16.21 -4.23
C THR A 195 14.77 15.52 -5.04
N ILE A 196 14.44 15.07 -6.24
CA ILE A 196 15.44 14.58 -7.19
C ILE A 196 16.07 15.78 -7.92
N GLU A 197 17.30 16.14 -7.52
CA GLU A 197 18.03 17.32 -8.02
C GLU A 197 18.33 17.23 -9.53
N HIS A 198 18.84 16.07 -9.98
CA HIS A 198 19.23 15.86 -11.37
C HIS A 198 18.13 15.10 -12.11
N TRP A 199 17.53 15.73 -13.12
CA TRP A 199 16.43 15.13 -13.91
C TRP A 199 16.79 15.02 -15.39
N GLY A 200 17.70 14.10 -15.71
CA GLY A 200 18.21 13.87 -17.06
C GLY A 200 17.47 12.80 -17.84
N LYS A 201 18.03 12.42 -19.00
CA LYS A 201 17.51 11.31 -19.83
C LYS A 201 17.58 9.97 -19.09
N ARG A 202 18.62 9.76 -18.28
CA ARG A 202 18.83 8.53 -17.51
C ARG A 202 17.73 8.33 -16.47
N GLU A 203 17.39 9.36 -15.71
CA GLU A 203 16.36 9.29 -14.67
C GLU A 203 14.97 9.05 -15.27
N LYS A 204 14.67 9.69 -16.40
CA LYS A 204 13.42 9.45 -17.16
C LYS A 204 13.34 8.00 -17.66
N PHE A 205 14.41 7.50 -18.27
CA PHE A 205 14.46 6.12 -18.75
C PHE A 205 14.31 5.11 -17.61
N LEU A 206 15.06 5.30 -16.52
CA LEU A 206 14.93 4.48 -15.31
C LEU A 206 13.50 4.52 -14.76
N SER A 207 12.86 5.69 -14.73
CA SER A 207 11.47 5.82 -14.29
C SER A 207 10.51 5.01 -15.15
N ILE A 208 10.66 5.02 -16.48
CA ILE A 208 9.84 4.19 -17.38
C ILE A 208 10.07 2.70 -17.09
N VAL A 209 11.32 2.25 -16.94
CA VAL A 209 11.64 0.85 -16.64
C VAL A 209 11.05 0.42 -15.30
N VAL A 210 11.13 1.27 -14.28
CA VAL A 210 10.52 1.04 -12.96
C VAL A 210 9.01 0.93 -13.08
N GLY A 211 8.40 1.80 -13.88
CA GLY A 211 6.99 1.71 -14.24
C GLY A 211 6.64 0.37 -14.88
N LEU A 212 7.37 -0.02 -15.92
CA LEU A 212 7.13 -1.27 -16.64
C LEU A 212 7.18 -2.48 -15.68
N MET A 213 8.25 -2.59 -14.91
CA MET A 213 8.44 -3.68 -13.95
C MET A 213 7.40 -3.65 -12.82
N GLY A 214 7.15 -2.49 -12.22
CA GLY A 214 6.15 -2.33 -11.16
C GLY A 214 4.73 -2.63 -11.66
N GLY A 215 4.43 -2.23 -12.90
CA GLY A 215 3.19 -2.54 -13.60
C GLY A 215 3.03 -4.05 -13.79
N MET A 216 4.05 -4.73 -14.31
CA MET A 216 4.05 -6.19 -14.49
C MET A 216 3.79 -6.92 -13.18
N ILE A 217 4.47 -6.51 -12.09
CA ILE A 217 4.26 -7.08 -10.75
C ILE A 217 2.80 -6.86 -10.30
N SER A 218 2.24 -5.67 -10.49
CA SER A 218 0.84 -5.41 -10.18
C SER A 218 -0.13 -6.24 -11.02
N GLY A 219 0.15 -6.53 -12.28
CA GLY A 219 -0.68 -7.41 -13.11
C GLY A 219 -0.67 -8.88 -12.66
N LEU A 220 0.43 -9.29 -12.01
CA LEU A 220 0.60 -10.63 -11.45
C LEU A 220 -0.06 -10.79 -10.08
N VAL A 221 0.14 -9.82 -9.18
CA VAL A 221 -0.22 -9.95 -7.75
C VAL A 221 -1.45 -9.11 -7.37
N GLY A 222 -1.73 -8.04 -8.11
CA GLY A 222 -2.79 -7.07 -7.81
C GLY A 222 -2.33 -5.87 -6.99
N SER A 223 -1.07 -5.88 -6.54
CA SER A 223 -0.30 -4.75 -6.00
C SER A 223 1.17 -4.93 -6.37
N GLY A 224 2.00 -3.87 -6.34
CA GLY A 224 3.39 -4.00 -6.77
C GLY A 224 4.04 -2.70 -7.22
N MET A 225 3.33 -1.90 -8.00
CA MET A 225 3.81 -0.59 -8.47
C MET A 225 4.22 0.30 -7.31
N ASP A 226 3.40 0.36 -6.26
CA ASP A 226 3.69 1.09 -5.03
C ASP A 226 5.02 0.66 -4.41
N VAL A 227 5.15 -0.61 -4.03
CA VAL A 227 6.31 -1.09 -3.26
C VAL A 227 7.59 -1.08 -4.10
N PHE A 228 7.49 -1.40 -5.39
CA PHE A 228 8.64 -1.41 -6.29
C PHE A 228 9.11 0.00 -6.65
N ALA A 229 8.19 0.93 -6.96
CA ALA A 229 8.59 2.32 -7.17
C ALA A 229 9.10 2.94 -5.86
N TYR A 230 8.50 2.60 -4.72
CA TYR A 230 8.95 3.04 -3.40
C TYR A 230 10.37 2.57 -3.08
N SER A 231 10.69 1.29 -3.33
CA SER A 231 12.03 0.76 -3.10
C SER A 231 13.08 1.50 -3.94
N VAL A 232 12.74 1.85 -5.19
CA VAL A 232 13.61 2.64 -6.06
C VAL A 232 13.77 4.08 -5.60
N MET A 233 12.68 4.74 -5.20
CA MET A 233 12.74 6.09 -4.63
C MET A 233 13.67 6.17 -3.42
N VAL A 234 13.53 5.22 -2.49
CA VAL A 234 14.27 5.24 -1.23
C VAL A 234 15.72 4.78 -1.41
N LEU A 235 15.96 3.70 -2.16
CA LEU A 235 17.31 3.11 -2.28
C LEU A 235 18.17 3.75 -3.36
N LEU A 236 17.60 4.03 -4.54
CA LEU A 236 18.37 4.55 -5.68
C LEU A 236 18.38 6.08 -5.70
N PHE A 237 17.22 6.73 -5.56
CA PHE A 237 17.13 8.19 -5.55
C PHE A 237 17.38 8.81 -4.17
N GLY A 238 17.38 7.99 -3.11
CA GLY A 238 17.66 8.45 -1.76
C GLY A 238 16.60 9.37 -1.19
N LEU A 239 15.38 9.32 -1.73
CA LEU A 239 14.28 10.16 -1.29
C LEU A 239 13.83 9.79 0.12
N CYS A 240 13.38 10.80 0.84
CA CYS A 240 12.77 10.63 2.14
C CYS A 240 11.53 9.73 2.02
N GLU A 241 11.39 8.81 2.98
CA GLU A 241 10.28 7.87 3.05
C GLU A 241 8.93 8.63 3.14
N LYS A 242 8.92 9.83 3.75
CA LYS A 242 7.73 10.71 3.86
C LYS A 242 7.23 11.30 2.54
N ILE A 243 8.08 11.35 1.51
CA ILE A 243 7.69 11.78 0.15
C ILE A 243 7.44 10.54 -0.72
N SER A 244 8.24 9.50 -0.51
CA SER A 244 8.14 8.26 -1.28
C SER A 244 6.81 7.54 -1.05
N THR A 245 6.31 7.49 0.19
CA THR A 245 5.01 6.86 0.50
C THR A 245 3.85 7.50 -0.25
N PRO A 246 3.55 8.81 -0.11
CA PRO A 246 2.44 9.42 -0.84
C PRO A 246 2.64 9.39 -2.37
N THR A 247 3.88 9.48 -2.86
CA THR A 247 4.18 9.32 -4.29
C THR A 247 3.81 7.92 -4.79
N SER A 248 4.14 6.88 -4.01
CA SER A 248 3.80 5.49 -4.35
C SER A 248 2.30 5.19 -4.32
N VAL A 249 1.54 5.84 -3.42
CA VAL A 249 0.07 5.73 -3.37
C VAL A 249 -0.57 6.28 -4.65
N ILE A 250 -0.11 7.44 -5.15
CA ILE A 250 -0.60 8.01 -6.42
C ILE A 250 -0.25 7.10 -7.60
N LEU A 251 0.97 6.58 -7.63
CA LEU A 251 1.40 5.64 -8.66
C LEU A 251 0.53 4.39 -8.70
N MET A 252 0.22 3.83 -7.53
CA MET A 252 -0.64 2.66 -7.42
C MET A 252 -2.08 2.97 -7.78
N ALA A 253 -2.60 4.17 -7.46
CA ALA A 253 -3.94 4.58 -7.91
C ALA A 253 -4.06 4.54 -9.44
N ILE A 254 -3.11 5.16 -10.15
CA ILE A 254 -3.08 5.19 -11.62
C ILE A 254 -2.98 3.77 -12.19
N ASN A 255 -2.08 2.96 -11.62
CA ASN A 255 -1.85 1.60 -12.09
C ASN A 255 -3.05 0.68 -11.82
N ALA A 256 -3.69 0.81 -10.64
CA ALA A 256 -4.87 0.04 -10.26
C ALA A 256 -6.10 0.40 -11.11
N ILE A 257 -6.32 1.68 -11.42
CA ILE A 257 -7.36 2.10 -12.37
C ILE A 257 -7.11 1.41 -13.72
N THR A 258 -5.88 1.48 -14.23
CA THR A 258 -5.53 0.87 -15.52
C THR A 258 -5.77 -0.64 -15.50
N GLY A 259 -5.29 -1.35 -14.48
CA GLY A 259 -5.49 -2.79 -14.32
C GLY A 259 -6.97 -3.17 -14.20
N PHE A 260 -7.74 -2.43 -13.41
CA PHE A 260 -9.18 -2.65 -13.28
C PHE A 260 -9.91 -2.45 -14.61
N LEU A 261 -9.59 -1.39 -15.36
CA LEU A 261 -10.18 -1.16 -16.68
C LEU A 261 -9.83 -2.27 -17.68
N ILE A 262 -8.60 -2.79 -17.66
CA ILE A 262 -8.19 -3.93 -18.49
C ILE A 262 -9.03 -5.16 -18.14
N HIS A 263 -9.13 -5.52 -16.86
CA HIS A 263 -9.91 -6.68 -16.43
C HIS A 263 -11.41 -6.53 -16.73
N ASN A 264 -11.97 -5.34 -16.49
CA ASN A 264 -13.40 -5.10 -16.67
C ASN A 264 -13.81 -5.00 -18.15
N PHE A 265 -13.02 -4.32 -19.00
CA PHE A 265 -13.43 -4.00 -20.38
C PHE A 265 -12.70 -4.78 -21.47
N ILE A 266 -11.46 -5.23 -21.23
CA ILE A 266 -10.66 -5.93 -22.24
C ILE A 266 -10.73 -7.44 -22.03
N LEU A 267 -10.50 -7.91 -20.81
CA LEU A 267 -10.50 -9.34 -20.49
C LEU A 267 -11.91 -9.86 -20.14
N GLY A 268 -12.76 -9.00 -19.57
CA GLY A 268 -14.13 -9.37 -19.20
C GLY A 268 -14.22 -10.39 -18.06
N ASP A 269 -13.19 -10.51 -17.24
CA ASP A 269 -13.07 -11.49 -16.15
C ASP A 269 -13.50 -10.93 -14.78
N PHE A 270 -13.85 -9.65 -14.70
CA PHE A 270 -14.37 -9.02 -13.48
C PHE A 270 -15.88 -9.28 -13.30
N VAL A 271 -16.21 -10.52 -12.96
CA VAL A 271 -17.59 -11.00 -12.81
C VAL A 271 -17.90 -11.42 -11.36
N THR A 272 -19.14 -11.88 -11.12
CA THR A 272 -19.52 -12.44 -9.82
C THR A 272 -18.72 -13.71 -9.52
N PRO A 273 -18.24 -13.93 -8.27
CA PRO A 273 -18.64 -13.19 -7.06
C PRO A 273 -17.76 -11.97 -6.73
N VAL A 274 -16.65 -11.76 -7.43
CA VAL A 274 -15.65 -10.71 -7.12
C VAL A 274 -16.23 -9.30 -7.19
N SER A 275 -17.09 -9.05 -8.18
CA SER A 275 -17.79 -7.77 -8.31
C SER A 275 -18.66 -7.44 -7.09
N ASN A 276 -19.33 -8.43 -6.49
CA ASN A 276 -20.14 -8.26 -5.28
C ASN A 276 -19.27 -7.93 -4.06
N TYR A 277 -18.13 -8.62 -3.91
CA TYR A 277 -17.16 -8.33 -2.85
C TYR A 277 -16.65 -6.90 -2.95
N TRP A 278 -16.28 -6.47 -4.16
CA TRP A 278 -15.81 -5.11 -4.43
C TRP A 278 -16.88 -4.08 -4.08
N LEU A 279 -18.12 -4.27 -4.54
CA LEU A 279 -19.24 -3.38 -4.24
C LEU A 279 -19.54 -3.28 -2.74
N ALA A 280 -19.37 -4.36 -1.98
CA ALA A 280 -19.52 -4.32 -0.52
C ALA A 280 -18.39 -3.54 0.16
N ALA A 281 -17.16 -3.59 -0.36
CA ALA A 281 -16.01 -2.90 0.24
C ALA A 281 -15.92 -1.41 -0.12
N VAL A 282 -16.43 -0.98 -1.27
CA VAL A 282 -16.37 0.41 -1.78
C VAL A 282 -16.73 1.47 -0.72
N PRO A 283 -17.84 1.37 0.03
CA PRO A 283 -18.26 2.41 0.97
C PRO A 283 -17.27 2.65 2.12
N VAL A 284 -16.56 1.60 2.53
CA VAL A 284 -15.60 1.65 3.62
C VAL A 284 -14.24 2.15 3.14
N VAL A 285 -13.81 1.69 1.96
CA VAL A 285 -12.46 1.94 1.45
C VAL A 285 -12.24 3.40 1.07
N VAL A 286 -13.27 4.08 0.58
CA VAL A 286 -13.23 5.52 0.31
C VAL A 286 -13.01 6.36 1.58
N VAL A 287 -13.28 5.82 2.77
CA VAL A 287 -13.00 6.49 4.04
C VAL A 287 -11.67 6.05 4.62
N GLY A 288 -11.42 4.74 4.65
CA GLY A 288 -10.23 4.18 5.29
C GLY A 288 -8.94 4.62 4.59
N ALA A 289 -8.85 4.56 3.26
CA ALA A 289 -7.62 4.92 2.54
C ALA A 289 -7.21 6.40 2.72
N PRO A 290 -8.09 7.40 2.56
CA PRO A 290 -7.78 8.78 2.94
C PRO A 290 -7.36 8.96 4.40
N THR A 291 -8.04 8.27 5.31
CA THR A 291 -7.70 8.31 6.75
C THR A 291 -6.28 7.80 6.98
N GLY A 292 -5.89 6.72 6.29
CA GLY A 292 -4.52 6.21 6.27
C GLY A 292 -3.50 7.23 5.79
N ALA A 293 -3.79 7.93 4.68
CA ALA A 293 -2.91 8.96 4.13
C ALA A 293 -2.76 10.16 5.10
N ILE A 294 -3.86 10.59 5.73
CA ILE A 294 -3.83 11.63 6.78
C ILE A 294 -2.98 11.17 7.95
N LEU A 295 -3.17 9.95 8.45
CA LEU A 295 -2.39 9.40 9.55
C LEU A 295 -0.90 9.38 9.20
N CYS A 296 -0.54 8.89 8.01
CA CYS A 296 0.83 8.87 7.55
C CYS A 296 1.45 10.27 7.50
N SER A 297 0.70 11.31 7.10
CA SER A 297 1.19 12.70 7.09
C SER A 297 1.61 13.20 8.48
N LEU A 298 0.96 12.72 9.54
CA LEU A 298 1.21 13.09 10.93
C LEU A 298 2.32 12.28 11.58
N MET A 299 2.61 11.09 11.05
CA MET A 299 3.62 10.20 11.59
C MET A 299 5.04 10.71 11.36
N LYS A 300 5.91 10.48 12.34
CA LYS A 300 7.36 10.67 12.17
C LYS A 300 7.87 9.65 11.15
N ARG A 301 8.87 10.06 10.35
CA ARG A 301 9.54 9.21 9.34
C ARG A 301 9.91 7.82 9.85
N GLN A 302 10.51 7.74 11.04
CA GLN A 302 10.92 6.47 11.65
C GLN A 302 9.74 5.52 11.92
N MET A 303 8.58 6.06 12.31
CA MET A 303 7.39 5.23 12.53
C MET A 303 6.85 4.67 11.21
N VAL A 304 6.86 5.46 10.12
CA VAL A 304 6.44 4.98 8.79
C VAL A 304 7.29 3.79 8.36
N VAL A 305 8.61 3.88 8.55
CA VAL A 305 9.55 2.79 8.23
C VAL A 305 9.27 1.55 9.06
N TRP A 306 9.10 1.69 10.38
CA TRP A 306 8.84 0.53 11.25
C TRP A 306 7.50 -0.13 10.97
N ILE A 307 6.43 0.63 10.73
CA ILE A 307 5.13 0.07 10.30
C ILE A 307 5.30 -0.71 9.00
N LEU A 308 6.00 -0.13 8.02
CA LEU A 308 6.25 -0.81 6.75
C LEU A 308 6.98 -2.13 6.97
N ILE A 309 8.09 -2.13 7.72
CA ILE A 309 8.85 -3.35 8.04
C ILE A 309 7.97 -4.39 8.75
N SER A 310 7.16 -3.98 9.74
CA SER A 310 6.24 -4.89 10.43
C SER A 310 5.25 -5.54 9.47
N LEU A 311 4.70 -4.79 8.52
CA LEU A 311 3.82 -5.34 7.50
C LEU A 311 4.55 -6.33 6.57
N ILE A 312 5.83 -6.08 6.25
CA ILE A 312 6.62 -6.98 5.39
C ILE A 312 6.86 -8.30 6.13
N VAL A 313 7.17 -8.23 7.43
CA VAL A 313 7.33 -9.41 8.27
C VAL A 313 6.02 -10.19 8.37
N ILE A 314 4.87 -9.51 8.53
CA ILE A 314 3.56 -10.16 8.52
C ILE A 314 3.29 -10.84 7.18
N GLU A 315 3.53 -10.16 6.06
CA GLU A 315 3.38 -10.72 4.70
C GLU A 315 4.28 -11.96 4.51
N LEU A 316 5.52 -11.90 4.99
CA LEU A 316 6.47 -13.01 4.94
C LEU A 316 5.97 -14.22 5.75
N LEU A 317 5.63 -14.00 7.03
CA LEU A 317 5.16 -15.06 7.91
C LEU A 317 3.87 -15.68 7.40
N THR A 318 2.91 -14.85 6.98
CA THR A 318 1.63 -15.33 6.44
C THR A 318 1.82 -16.07 5.13
N SER A 319 2.70 -15.61 4.23
CA SER A 319 3.02 -16.32 2.99
C SER A 319 3.64 -17.69 3.25
N LEU A 320 4.62 -17.78 4.14
CA LEU A 320 5.27 -19.05 4.49
C LEU A 320 4.31 -20.04 5.17
N LEU A 321 3.30 -19.55 5.89
CA LEU A 321 2.28 -20.37 6.54
C LEU A 321 1.14 -20.79 5.61
N LEU A 322 0.82 -20.00 4.58
CA LEU A 322 -0.36 -20.20 3.74
C LEU A 322 -0.06 -20.84 2.39
N ILE A 323 1.15 -20.67 1.86
CA ILE A 323 1.51 -21.17 0.54
C ILE A 323 2.10 -22.57 0.69
N PRO A 324 1.60 -23.58 -0.05
CA PRO A 324 2.20 -24.91 -0.04
C PRO A 324 3.63 -24.83 -0.58
N LEU A 325 4.60 -25.22 0.26
CA LEU A 325 6.03 -25.15 -0.05
C LEU A 325 6.48 -26.31 -0.95
N THR A 326 5.94 -26.37 -2.17
CA THR A 326 6.42 -27.30 -3.20
C THR A 326 7.82 -26.92 -3.66
N THR A 327 8.55 -27.86 -4.26
CA THR A 327 9.92 -27.61 -4.77
C THR A 327 9.99 -26.41 -5.72
N SER A 328 8.96 -26.21 -6.55
CA SER A 328 8.86 -25.07 -7.48
C SER A 328 8.72 -23.72 -6.75
N VAL A 329 7.91 -23.67 -5.70
CA VAL A 329 7.69 -22.48 -4.87
C VAL A 329 8.96 -22.13 -4.10
N VAL A 330 9.61 -23.13 -3.50
CA VAL A 330 10.85 -22.93 -2.74
C VAL A 330 11.98 -22.47 -3.65
N SER A 331 12.18 -23.09 -4.81
CA SER A 331 13.23 -22.70 -5.75
C SER A 331 13.02 -21.29 -6.32
N ALA A 332 11.79 -20.96 -6.72
CA ALA A 332 11.43 -19.62 -7.17
C ALA A 332 11.57 -18.56 -6.07
N GLY A 333 11.24 -18.92 -4.83
CA GLY A 333 11.43 -18.07 -3.66
C GLY A 333 12.90 -17.74 -3.42
N PHE A 334 13.77 -18.76 -3.35
CA PHE A 334 15.21 -18.55 -3.19
C PHE A 334 15.82 -17.75 -4.34
N PHE A 335 15.42 -18.05 -5.58
CA PHE A 335 15.86 -17.31 -6.75
C PHE A 335 15.46 -15.82 -6.65
N ALA A 336 14.20 -15.53 -6.33
CA ALA A 336 13.71 -14.17 -6.16
C ALA A 336 14.44 -13.44 -5.03
N LEU A 337 14.67 -14.12 -3.90
CA LEU A 337 15.39 -13.54 -2.75
C LEU A 337 16.82 -13.14 -3.13
N ILE A 338 17.56 -14.01 -3.81
CA ILE A 338 18.94 -13.71 -4.25
C ILE A 338 18.95 -12.57 -5.27
N LEU A 339 18.07 -12.65 -6.27
CA LEU A 339 17.96 -11.66 -7.33
C LEU A 339 17.65 -10.27 -6.78
N PHE A 340 16.59 -10.13 -5.98
CA PHE A 340 16.15 -8.83 -5.47
C PHE A 340 17.05 -8.29 -4.36
N THR A 341 17.64 -9.14 -3.52
CA THR A 341 18.65 -8.68 -2.54
C THR A 341 19.87 -8.11 -3.25
N SER A 342 20.36 -8.79 -4.29
CA SER A 342 21.49 -8.32 -5.09
C SER A 342 21.16 -6.99 -5.81
N PHE A 343 19.97 -6.91 -6.41
CA PHE A 343 19.48 -5.72 -7.09
C PHE A 343 19.37 -4.51 -6.14
N TYR A 344 18.72 -4.67 -4.99
CA TYR A 344 18.57 -3.60 -4.01
C TYR A 344 19.88 -3.20 -3.35
N TYR A 345 20.78 -4.15 -3.11
CA TYR A 345 22.12 -3.86 -2.63
C TYR A 345 22.93 -3.03 -3.64
N LEU A 346 22.82 -3.35 -4.94
CA LEU A 346 23.48 -2.58 -6.00
C LEU A 346 22.96 -1.14 -6.05
N MET A 347 21.64 -0.95 -5.95
CA MET A 347 21.03 0.38 -5.88
C MET A 347 21.53 1.17 -4.68
N TYR A 348 21.53 0.56 -3.50
CA TYR A 348 22.07 1.15 -2.27
C TYR A 348 23.55 1.57 -2.44
N ARG A 349 24.39 0.72 -3.03
CA ARG A 349 25.81 1.04 -3.29
C ARG A 349 25.98 2.17 -4.30
N THR A 350 25.17 2.22 -5.36
CA THR A 350 25.25 3.32 -6.34
C THR A 350 24.88 4.66 -5.75
N LYS A 351 23.94 4.70 -4.79
CA LYS A 351 23.61 5.90 -4.03
C LYS A 351 24.81 6.39 -3.21
N LEU A 352 25.46 5.49 -2.47
CA LEU A 352 26.65 5.83 -1.67
C LEU A 352 27.82 6.37 -2.50
N ARG A 353 27.88 6.08 -3.80
CA ARG A 353 28.89 6.64 -4.72
C ARG A 353 28.52 8.01 -5.28
N ARG A 354 27.26 8.45 -5.15
CA ARG A 354 26.73 9.72 -5.66
C ARG A 354 26.51 10.76 -4.56
N ALA A 355 26.43 10.33 -3.31
CA ALA A 355 26.52 11.17 -2.11
C ALA A 355 28.00 11.36 -1.79
#